data_AF-A0A091G2C2-F1
#
_entry.id   AF-A0A091G2C2-F1
#
_cell.length_a   1.000
_cell.length_b   1.000
_cell.length_c   1.000
_cell.angle_alpha   90.00
_cell.angle_beta   90.00
_cell.angle_gamma   90.00
#
_symmetry.space_group_name_H-M   'P 1'
#
loop_
_entity.id
_entity.type
_entity.pdbx_description
1 polymer ?
#
loop_
_entity_poly.entity_id
_entity_poly.type
_entity_poly.pdbx_seq_one_letter_code
_entity_poly.pdbx_strand_id
1 'polypeptide(L)'
;MKKTIIFLILFIMSLIFTIESAAESVAGVYYPPKPKDDEVAIHSNYVAIPLNRILLIRKAGRHFLFMPLNDRYCAVKFTRCWTEVDEERLKIFAKDIAKGDAFSDSYKDISTKKFALYETYYQDDGTGDFTNNNVQVIKGKASWLPLEGRSRFTLTQPGDPSIKFGPYDLGWIYKTYVCLAPSHRLPGEFGFELAPTPWTDIKDVNIKDPRIKWYRDDEKRERVFIPIDKLWEK
;
A
#
# COMPACT_ATOMS: atom_id res chain seq x y z
N MET A 1 50.92 -5.11 -21.47
CA MET A 1 50.10 -6.33 -21.34
C MET A 1 49.62 -6.61 -19.91
N LYS A 2 50.49 -6.81 -18.91
CA LYS A 2 50.05 -7.15 -17.53
C LYS A 2 49.08 -6.13 -16.89
N LYS A 3 49.31 -4.81 -17.07
CA LYS A 3 48.43 -3.76 -16.54
C LYS A 3 47.03 -3.75 -17.18
N THR A 4 46.93 -4.07 -18.46
CA THR A 4 45.66 -4.13 -19.21
C THR A 4 44.79 -5.31 -18.75
N ILE A 5 45.41 -6.45 -18.45
CA ILE A 5 44.71 -7.64 -17.95
C ILE A 5 44.15 -7.39 -16.54
N ILE A 6 44.91 -6.73 -15.67
CA ILE A 6 44.46 -6.38 -14.31
C ILE A 6 43.24 -5.44 -14.36
N PHE A 7 43.26 -4.44 -15.24
CA PHE A 7 42.15 -3.50 -15.38
C PHE A 7 40.86 -4.18 -15.89
N LEU A 8 40.99 -5.12 -16.84
CA LEU A 8 39.87 -5.89 -17.36
C LEU A 8 39.24 -6.79 -16.28
N ILE A 9 40.06 -7.43 -15.44
CA ILE A 9 39.58 -8.28 -14.33
C ILE A 9 38.83 -7.43 -13.30
N LEU A 10 39.35 -6.26 -12.92
CA LEU A 10 38.69 -5.35 -11.98
C LEU A 10 37.36 -4.81 -12.54
N PHE A 11 37.31 -4.51 -13.84
CA PHE A 11 36.08 -4.07 -14.49
C PHE A 11 35.02 -5.18 -14.52
N ILE A 12 35.41 -6.42 -14.84
CA ILE A 12 34.50 -7.58 -14.81
C ILE A 12 34.00 -7.85 -13.38
N MET A 13 34.87 -7.80 -12.37
CA MET A 13 34.49 -7.96 -10.97
C MET A 13 33.50 -6.88 -10.50
N SER A 14 33.71 -5.63 -10.89
CA SER A 14 32.77 -4.52 -10.62
C SER A 14 31.41 -4.75 -11.32
N LEU A 15 31.43 -5.27 -12.55
CA LEU A 15 30.21 -5.60 -13.30
C LEU A 15 29.44 -6.76 -12.64
N ILE A 16 30.14 -7.79 -12.17
CA ILE A 16 29.51 -8.93 -11.47
C ILE A 16 28.90 -8.46 -10.14
N PHE A 17 29.62 -7.67 -9.35
CA PHE A 17 29.14 -7.16 -8.07
C PHE A 17 27.92 -6.24 -8.21
N THR A 18 27.86 -5.43 -9.27
CA THR A 18 26.67 -4.60 -9.58
C THR A 18 25.49 -5.41 -10.12
N ILE A 19 25.74 -6.56 -10.79
CA ILE A 19 24.67 -7.47 -11.21
C ILE A 19 24.09 -8.23 -10.03
N GLU A 20 24.90 -8.68 -9.07
CA GLU A 20 24.44 -9.37 -7.87
C GLU A 20 23.64 -8.46 -6.93
N SER A 21 24.10 -7.24 -6.67
CA SER A 21 23.33 -6.29 -5.84
C SER A 21 22.01 -5.87 -6.50
N ALA A 22 22.01 -5.72 -7.83
CA ALA A 22 20.77 -5.49 -8.58
C ALA A 22 19.84 -6.73 -8.52
N ALA A 23 20.38 -7.95 -8.61
CA ALA A 23 19.58 -9.18 -8.51
C ALA A 23 18.93 -9.34 -7.14
N GLU A 24 19.59 -9.00 -6.03
CA GLU A 24 18.98 -9.02 -4.69
C GLU A 24 17.83 -8.01 -4.57
N SER A 25 17.93 -6.83 -5.20
CA SER A 25 16.83 -5.86 -5.22
C SER A 25 15.64 -6.24 -6.10
N VAL A 26 15.83 -7.12 -7.09
CA VAL A 26 14.80 -7.53 -8.07
C VAL A 26 14.21 -8.90 -7.75
N ALA A 27 14.95 -9.79 -7.06
CA ALA A 27 14.56 -11.19 -6.81
C ALA A 27 13.65 -11.39 -5.59
N GLY A 28 13.34 -10.35 -4.83
CA GLY A 28 12.41 -10.45 -3.71
C GLY A 28 11.70 -9.14 -3.50
N VAL A 29 10.61 -8.90 -4.24
CA VAL A 29 9.57 -7.98 -3.74
C VAL A 29 9.15 -8.58 -2.40
N TYR A 30 9.69 -8.06 -1.30
CA TYR A 30 9.42 -8.54 0.04
C TYR A 30 7.93 -8.32 0.29
N TYR A 31 7.15 -9.37 0.09
CA TYR A 31 5.75 -9.35 0.44
C TYR A 31 5.69 -9.51 1.95
N PRO A 32 5.16 -8.52 2.68
CA PRO A 32 4.99 -8.68 4.11
C PRO A 32 4.10 -9.90 4.38
N PRO A 33 4.42 -10.71 5.40
CA PRO A 33 3.59 -11.84 5.80
C PRO A 33 2.16 -11.38 6.02
N LYS A 34 1.25 -12.15 5.42
CA LYS A 34 -0.16 -11.84 5.31
C LYS A 34 -0.82 -11.90 6.70
N PRO A 35 -1.42 -10.82 7.21
CA PRO A 35 -2.30 -10.92 8.38
C PRO A 35 -3.49 -11.82 8.04
N LYS A 36 -4.07 -12.47 9.06
CA LYS A 36 -5.37 -13.13 8.87
C LYS A 36 -6.44 -12.11 8.49
N ASP A 37 -7.57 -12.61 7.97
CA ASP A 37 -8.66 -11.75 7.49
C ASP A 37 -9.29 -10.89 8.62
N ASP A 38 -9.02 -11.21 9.88
CA ASP A 38 -9.47 -10.53 11.10
C ASP A 38 -8.33 -9.85 11.89
N GLU A 39 -7.11 -9.79 11.35
CA GLU A 39 -5.95 -9.18 12.00
C GLU A 39 -5.55 -7.86 11.34
N VAL A 40 -5.07 -6.94 12.18
CA VAL A 40 -4.38 -5.72 11.78
C VAL A 40 -2.87 -5.99 11.84
N ALA A 41 -2.15 -5.63 10.79
CA ALA A 41 -0.68 -5.67 10.80
C ALA A 41 -0.13 -4.24 10.93
N ILE A 42 0.75 -4.01 11.90
CA ILE A 42 1.46 -2.74 12.07
C ILE A 42 2.95 -3.00 11.89
N HIS A 43 3.59 -2.19 11.06
CA HIS A 43 5.02 -2.28 10.77
C HIS A 43 5.70 -0.92 10.88
N SER A 44 6.99 -0.85 10.57
CA SER A 44 7.76 0.38 10.51
C SER A 44 7.11 1.45 9.64
N ASN A 45 6.74 1.10 8.41
CA ASN A 45 6.34 2.05 7.37
C ASN A 45 4.98 1.75 6.71
N TYR A 46 4.18 0.82 7.25
CA TYR A 46 2.84 0.54 6.74
C TYR A 46 1.89 0.03 7.82
N VAL A 47 0.59 0.13 7.56
CA VAL A 47 -0.48 -0.50 8.32
C VAL A 47 -1.39 -1.28 7.36
N ALA A 48 -1.74 -2.51 7.72
CA ALA A 48 -2.72 -3.33 7.03
C ALA A 48 -3.97 -3.48 7.87
N ILE A 49 -5.14 -3.33 7.25
CA ILE A 49 -6.44 -3.52 7.91
C ILE A 49 -7.29 -4.57 7.18
N PRO A 50 -8.19 -5.28 7.88
CA PRO A 50 -9.20 -6.11 7.25
C PRO A 50 -10.08 -5.35 6.24
N LEU A 51 -10.68 -6.08 5.31
CA LEU A 51 -11.71 -5.52 4.43
C LEU A 51 -12.88 -4.97 5.25
N ASN A 52 -13.52 -3.92 4.74
CA ASN A 52 -14.65 -3.24 5.37
C ASN A 52 -14.36 -2.72 6.80
N ARG A 53 -13.08 -2.52 7.13
CA ARG A 53 -12.65 -1.75 8.30
C ARG A 53 -12.14 -0.38 7.86
N ILE A 54 -12.16 0.56 8.78
CA ILE A 54 -11.72 1.92 8.53
C ILE A 54 -10.30 2.09 9.05
N LEU A 55 -9.41 2.59 8.18
CA LEU A 55 -8.10 3.10 8.55
C LEU A 55 -8.16 4.62 8.52
N LEU A 56 -7.78 5.25 9.63
CA LEU A 56 -7.64 6.70 9.68
C LEU A 56 -6.25 7.11 9.23
N ILE A 57 -6.19 8.24 8.53
CA ILE A 57 -4.99 8.89 8.06
C ILE A 57 -5.07 10.31 8.60
N ARG A 58 -4.05 10.74 9.35
CA ARG A 58 -3.90 12.12 9.81
C ARG A 58 -2.69 12.72 9.13
N LYS A 59 -2.86 13.91 8.55
CA LYS A 59 -1.77 14.75 8.11
C LYS A 59 -1.66 15.95 9.03
N ALA A 60 -0.53 16.09 9.72
CA ALA A 60 -0.30 17.25 10.56
C ALA A 60 -0.35 18.54 9.73
N GLY A 61 -1.02 19.56 10.27
CA GLY A 61 -0.94 20.91 9.74
C GLY A 61 0.51 21.42 9.78
N ARG A 62 0.95 22.14 8.74
CA ARG A 62 2.24 22.84 8.80
C ARG A 62 2.00 24.25 9.33
N HIS A 63 2.92 24.77 10.13
CA HIS A 63 2.97 26.20 10.36
C HIS A 63 3.53 26.86 9.09
N PHE A 64 2.74 27.73 8.45
CA PHE A 64 3.22 28.62 7.41
C PHE A 64 3.13 30.04 7.92
N LEU A 65 4.27 30.73 8.04
CA LEU A 65 4.33 32.16 8.38
C LEU A 65 3.36 32.55 9.52
N PHE A 66 3.47 31.87 10.66
CA PHE A 66 2.71 32.14 11.90
C PHE A 66 1.21 31.77 11.90
N MET A 67 0.65 31.21 10.82
CA MET A 67 -0.70 30.63 10.85
C MET A 67 -0.63 29.13 11.14
N PRO A 68 -1.27 28.64 12.23
CA PRO A 68 -1.45 27.21 12.42
C PRO A 68 -2.43 26.72 11.35
N LEU A 69 -1.98 25.84 10.48
CA LEU A 69 -2.90 25.05 9.66
C LEU A 69 -3.49 23.95 10.54
N ASN A 70 -4.78 23.69 10.36
CA ASN A 70 -5.42 22.57 11.04
C ASN A 70 -4.85 21.24 10.52
N ASP A 71 -4.95 20.23 11.37
CA ASP A 71 -4.72 18.85 10.95
C ASP A 71 -5.75 18.45 9.90
N ARG A 72 -5.38 17.54 9.00
CA ARG A 72 -6.26 17.03 7.95
C ARG A 72 -6.49 15.56 8.16
N TYR A 73 -7.72 15.13 8.01
CA TYR A 73 -8.13 13.77 8.30
C TYR A 73 -8.68 13.09 7.05
N CYS A 74 -8.35 11.82 6.91
CA CYS A 74 -8.97 10.95 5.93
C CYS A 74 -9.32 9.62 6.57
N ALA A 75 -10.49 9.07 6.27
CA ALA A 75 -10.82 7.67 6.52
C ALA A 75 -10.73 6.91 5.19
N VAL A 76 -10.00 5.79 5.16
CA VAL A 76 -9.98 4.87 4.02
C VAL A 76 -10.62 3.54 4.40
N LYS A 77 -11.47 3.03 3.53
CA LYS A 77 -12.11 1.71 3.65
C LYS A 77 -11.91 0.93 2.37
N PHE A 78 -11.25 -0.22 2.46
CA PHE A 78 -11.18 -1.16 1.36
C PHE A 78 -12.45 -1.99 1.31
N THR A 79 -13.18 -1.92 0.20
CA THR A 79 -14.45 -2.64 0.01
C THR A 79 -14.25 -3.97 -0.69
N ARG A 80 -13.19 -4.07 -1.49
CA ARG A 80 -12.82 -5.28 -2.20
C ARG A 80 -11.34 -5.24 -2.50
N CYS A 81 -10.64 -6.34 -2.28
CA CYS A 81 -9.30 -6.51 -2.83
C CYS A 81 -9.27 -7.79 -3.64
N TRP A 82 -8.34 -7.86 -4.59
CA TRP A 82 -8.02 -9.09 -5.29
C TRP A 82 -7.73 -10.17 -4.24
N THR A 83 -8.63 -11.13 -4.14
CA THR A 83 -8.37 -12.41 -3.52
C THR A 83 -7.76 -13.24 -4.63
N GLU A 84 -6.63 -13.90 -4.37
CA GLU A 84 -6.16 -15.00 -5.20
C GLU A 84 -7.38 -15.79 -5.70
N VAL A 85 -7.45 -15.99 -7.01
CA VAL A 85 -8.59 -16.64 -7.68
C VAL A 85 -8.98 -17.87 -6.85
N ASP A 86 -10.19 -17.90 -6.32
CA ASP A 86 -10.63 -19.03 -5.50
C ASP A 86 -10.51 -20.35 -6.31
N GLU A 87 -10.29 -21.47 -5.62
CA GLU A 87 -10.06 -22.76 -6.29
C GLU A 87 -11.20 -23.16 -7.24
N GLU A 88 -12.44 -22.71 -6.98
CA GLU A 88 -13.57 -22.97 -7.86
C GLU A 88 -13.48 -22.19 -9.16
N ARG A 89 -13.10 -20.91 -9.10
CA ARG A 89 -12.79 -20.10 -10.29
C ARG A 89 -11.60 -20.66 -11.04
N LEU A 90 -10.54 -21.10 -10.34
CA LEU A 90 -9.42 -21.80 -10.99
C LEU A 90 -9.90 -23.06 -11.73
N LYS A 91 -10.84 -23.83 -11.17
CA LYS A 91 -11.44 -25.01 -11.82
C LYS A 91 -12.31 -24.65 -13.03
N ILE A 92 -13.08 -23.57 -12.97
CA ILE A 92 -13.87 -23.07 -14.11
C ILE A 92 -12.93 -22.64 -15.23
N PHE A 93 -11.91 -21.84 -14.93
CA PHE A 93 -10.93 -21.38 -15.91
C PHE A 93 -10.06 -22.52 -16.46
N ALA A 94 -9.71 -23.52 -15.65
CA ALA A 94 -8.99 -24.70 -16.11
C ALA A 94 -9.80 -25.50 -17.15
N LYS A 95 -11.13 -25.55 -17.02
CA LYS A 95 -12.01 -26.17 -18.03
C LYS A 95 -12.04 -25.37 -19.32
N ASP A 96 -12.03 -24.05 -19.26
CA ASP A 96 -12.05 -23.19 -20.44
C ASP A 96 -10.68 -23.17 -21.16
N ILE A 97 -9.58 -23.28 -20.42
CA ILE A 97 -8.22 -23.52 -20.96
C ILE A 97 -8.14 -24.87 -21.64
N ALA A 98 -8.66 -25.94 -21.02
CA ALA A 98 -8.67 -27.28 -21.59
C ALA A 98 -9.48 -27.39 -22.89
N LYS A 99 -10.44 -26.48 -23.11
CA LYS A 99 -11.23 -26.38 -24.35
C LYS A 99 -10.57 -25.52 -25.43
N GLY A 100 -9.49 -24.81 -25.12
CA GLY A 100 -8.82 -23.90 -26.05
C GLY A 100 -9.56 -22.58 -26.27
N ASP A 101 -10.60 -22.29 -25.49
CA ASP A 101 -11.46 -21.11 -25.64
C ASP A 101 -10.89 -19.85 -24.95
N ALA A 102 -9.92 -20.03 -24.04
CA ALA A 102 -9.27 -18.93 -23.33
C ALA A 102 -7.92 -18.60 -23.97
N PHE A 103 -7.80 -17.40 -24.54
CA PHE A 103 -6.49 -16.79 -24.81
C PHE A 103 -5.67 -16.83 -23.51
N SER A 104 -4.49 -17.47 -23.53
CA SER A 104 -3.59 -17.63 -22.37
C SER A 104 -3.24 -16.33 -21.66
N ASP A 105 -3.38 -15.20 -22.35
CA ASP A 105 -3.13 -13.86 -21.85
C ASP A 105 -4.18 -13.42 -20.82
N SER A 106 -5.42 -13.90 -20.94
CA SER A 106 -6.49 -13.67 -19.94
C SER A 106 -6.22 -14.39 -18.61
N TYR A 107 -5.58 -15.57 -18.65
CA TYR A 107 -5.20 -16.33 -17.46
C TYR A 107 -4.07 -15.64 -16.70
N LYS A 108 -3.02 -15.19 -17.43
CA LYS A 108 -1.97 -14.35 -16.84
C LYS A 108 -2.57 -13.07 -16.26
N ASP A 109 -3.47 -12.40 -16.96
CA ASP A 109 -4.09 -11.16 -16.47
C ASP A 109 -4.91 -11.35 -15.19
N ILE A 110 -5.69 -12.42 -15.08
CA ILE A 110 -6.56 -12.62 -13.90
C ILE A 110 -5.75 -13.10 -12.69
N SER A 111 -4.69 -13.90 -12.90
CA SER A 111 -3.81 -14.37 -11.82
C SER A 111 -2.76 -13.34 -11.38
N THR A 112 -2.55 -12.25 -12.14
CA THR A 112 -1.48 -11.28 -11.86
C THR A 112 -1.95 -9.84 -11.61
N LYS A 113 -3.18 -9.47 -11.99
CA LYS A 113 -3.73 -8.12 -11.74
C LYS A 113 -4.19 -7.98 -10.31
N LYS A 114 -3.26 -7.61 -9.42
CA LYS A 114 -3.56 -7.24 -8.04
C LYS A 114 -4.26 -5.89 -8.05
N PHE A 115 -5.43 -5.81 -7.43
CA PHE A 115 -6.14 -4.53 -7.26
C PHE A 115 -6.83 -4.43 -5.90
N ALA A 116 -7.16 -3.21 -5.51
CA ALA A 116 -8.01 -2.89 -4.38
C ALA A 116 -9.01 -1.80 -4.78
N LEU A 117 -10.29 -2.01 -4.49
CA LEU A 117 -11.31 -0.99 -4.51
C LEU A 117 -11.40 -0.37 -3.11
N TYR A 118 -11.43 0.95 -3.07
CA TYR A 118 -11.47 1.69 -1.82
C TYR A 118 -12.45 2.85 -1.91
N GLU A 119 -12.88 3.30 -0.74
CA GLU A 119 -13.57 4.56 -0.53
C GLU A 119 -12.74 5.40 0.44
N THR A 120 -12.51 6.66 0.12
CA THR A 120 -11.89 7.63 1.03
C THR A 120 -12.88 8.74 1.37
N TYR A 121 -12.80 9.21 2.61
CA TYR A 121 -13.59 10.31 3.15
C TYR A 121 -12.59 11.33 3.65
N TYR A 122 -12.41 12.43 2.93
CA TYR A 122 -11.40 13.45 3.22
C TYR A 122 -12.03 14.70 3.83
N GLN A 123 -11.41 15.21 4.88
CA GLN A 123 -11.81 16.43 5.56
C GLN A 123 -10.62 17.37 5.78
N ASP A 124 -10.76 18.58 5.26
CA ASP A 124 -9.70 19.61 5.27
C ASP A 124 -9.83 20.62 6.41
N ASP A 125 -10.99 20.67 7.08
CA ASP A 125 -11.28 21.65 8.14
C ASP A 125 -10.64 21.32 9.51
N GLY A 126 -10.14 20.09 9.66
CA GLY A 126 -9.51 19.56 10.87
C GLY A 126 -10.41 19.26 12.05
N THR A 127 -11.72 19.22 11.87
CA THR A 127 -12.65 18.80 12.94
C THR A 127 -12.64 17.28 13.13
N GLY A 128 -12.32 16.52 12.07
CA GLY A 128 -12.36 15.06 12.02
C GLY A 128 -13.77 14.46 12.13
N ASP A 129 -14.80 15.27 11.91
CA ASP A 129 -16.20 14.85 11.82
C ASP A 129 -16.56 14.53 10.37
N PHE A 130 -16.62 13.23 10.07
CA PHE A 130 -16.94 12.72 8.73
C PHE A 130 -18.45 12.68 8.42
N THR A 131 -19.31 13.19 9.30
CA THR A 131 -20.76 13.31 9.05
C THR A 131 -21.14 14.63 8.38
N ASN A 132 -20.21 15.58 8.33
CA ASN A 132 -20.43 16.90 7.75
C ASN A 132 -20.55 16.88 6.22
N ASN A 133 -21.31 17.85 5.69
CA ASN A 133 -21.55 17.98 4.25
C ASN A 133 -20.31 18.42 3.44
N ASN A 134 -19.23 18.84 4.10
CA ASN A 134 -17.98 19.25 3.47
C ASN A 134 -16.97 18.11 3.27
N VAL A 135 -17.33 16.88 3.64
CA VAL A 135 -16.51 15.69 3.46
C VAL A 135 -16.45 15.33 1.98
N GLN A 136 -15.24 15.22 1.44
CA GLN A 136 -15.03 14.78 0.07
C GLN A 136 -14.97 13.25 0.03
N VAL A 137 -15.90 12.63 -0.69
CA VAL A 137 -15.95 11.18 -0.84
C VAL A 137 -15.39 10.78 -2.21
N ILE A 138 -14.37 9.93 -2.21
CA ILE A 138 -13.75 9.42 -3.44
C ILE A 138 -13.86 7.89 -3.44
N LYS A 139 -14.34 7.33 -4.54
CA LYS A 139 -14.25 5.89 -4.80
C LYS A 139 -13.15 5.65 -5.81
N GLY A 140 -12.21 4.78 -5.48
CA GLY A 140 -11.01 4.57 -6.28
C GLY A 140 -10.63 3.10 -6.45
N LYS A 141 -9.66 2.89 -7.33
CA LYS A 141 -9.03 1.59 -7.59
C LYS A 141 -7.52 1.75 -7.55
N ALA A 142 -6.88 1.09 -6.60
CA ALA A 142 -5.43 0.90 -6.60
C ALA A 142 -5.10 -0.41 -7.33
N SER A 143 -4.00 -0.46 -8.08
CA SER A 143 -3.62 -1.64 -8.85
C SER A 143 -2.11 -1.77 -9.05
N TRP A 144 -1.65 -3.00 -9.04
CA TRP A 144 -0.32 -3.44 -9.46
C TRP A 144 -0.52 -4.43 -10.60
N LEU A 145 -0.08 -4.06 -11.80
CA LEU A 145 -0.10 -4.92 -12.97
C LEU A 145 1.26 -5.65 -13.09
N PRO A 146 1.42 -6.70 -13.91
CA PRO A 146 2.74 -7.26 -14.18
C PRO A 146 3.70 -6.21 -14.72
N LEU A 147 5.00 -6.32 -14.40
CA LEU A 147 6.02 -5.52 -15.06
C LEU A 147 5.96 -5.77 -16.57
N GLU A 148 5.97 -4.69 -17.35
CA GLU A 148 6.00 -4.73 -18.81
C GLU A 148 7.36 -4.26 -19.32
N GLY A 149 7.87 -4.89 -20.38
CA GLY A 149 9.14 -4.52 -20.99
C GLY A 149 9.95 -5.74 -21.43
N ARG A 150 10.78 -5.57 -22.47
CA ARG A 150 11.63 -6.66 -23.01
C ARG A 150 13.00 -6.75 -22.34
N SER A 151 13.41 -5.69 -21.64
CA SER A 151 14.72 -5.58 -20.98
C SER A 151 14.61 -4.81 -19.67
N ARG A 152 15.60 -4.98 -18.78
CA ARG A 152 15.68 -4.28 -17.48
C ARG A 152 15.58 -2.75 -17.56
N PHE A 153 16.03 -2.16 -18.67
CA PHE A 153 16.01 -0.71 -18.89
C PHE A 153 14.67 -0.19 -19.42
N THR A 154 13.79 -1.11 -19.82
CA THR A 154 12.46 -0.85 -20.35
C THR A 154 11.37 -1.42 -19.44
N LEU A 155 11.74 -1.95 -18.27
CA LEU A 155 10.77 -2.47 -17.30
C LEU A 155 9.99 -1.29 -16.73
N THR A 156 8.69 -1.26 -17.00
CA THR A 156 7.74 -0.35 -16.36
C THR A 156 6.82 -1.18 -15.47
N GLN A 157 6.37 -0.57 -14.38
CA GLN A 157 5.38 -1.14 -13.47
C GLN A 157 4.03 -0.49 -13.80
N PRO A 158 3.18 -1.11 -14.64
CA PRO A 158 1.89 -0.55 -14.99
C PRO A 158 0.92 -0.65 -13.81
N GLY A 159 -0.12 0.18 -13.86
CA GLY A 159 -1.09 0.34 -12.77
C GLY A 159 -0.87 1.64 -12.01
N ASP A 160 -1.82 1.93 -11.12
CA ASP A 160 -1.76 3.06 -10.19
C ASP A 160 -1.83 2.49 -8.77
N PRO A 161 -0.70 2.34 -8.07
CA PRO A 161 -0.67 1.80 -6.72
C PRO A 161 -1.01 2.87 -5.68
N SER A 162 -1.60 4.01 -6.05
CA SER A 162 -1.89 5.09 -5.11
C SER A 162 -3.35 5.10 -4.62
N ILE A 163 -3.50 5.34 -3.32
CA ILE A 163 -4.78 5.66 -2.68
C ILE A 163 -4.89 7.17 -2.60
N LYS A 164 -5.90 7.73 -3.28
CA LYS A 164 -6.12 9.18 -3.36
C LYS A 164 -7.03 9.63 -2.23
N PHE A 165 -6.66 10.72 -1.56
CA PHE A 165 -7.50 11.42 -0.58
C PHE A 165 -7.18 12.91 -0.58
N GLY A 166 -8.17 13.72 -0.94
CA GLY A 166 -7.96 15.16 -1.12
C GLY A 166 -6.81 15.43 -2.11
N PRO A 167 -5.85 16.32 -1.77
CA PRO A 167 -4.70 16.63 -2.62
C PRO A 167 -3.52 15.65 -2.44
N TYR A 168 -3.72 14.53 -1.74
CA TYR A 168 -2.66 13.60 -1.37
C TYR A 168 -2.89 12.21 -1.94
N ASP A 169 -1.78 11.48 -2.04
CA ASP A 169 -1.75 10.06 -2.31
C ASP A 169 -0.83 9.32 -1.34
N LEU A 170 -1.22 8.08 -1.01
CA LEU A 170 -0.38 7.14 -0.28
C LEU A 170 -0.25 5.84 -1.05
N GLY A 171 0.92 5.22 -0.95
CA GLY A 171 1.18 3.94 -1.58
C GLY A 171 0.31 2.84 -1.00
N TRP A 172 -0.32 2.07 -1.89
CA TRP A 172 -0.97 0.81 -1.59
C TRP A 172 0.00 -0.33 -1.88
N ILE A 173 0.16 -1.19 -0.87
CA ILE A 173 0.83 -2.48 -1.04
C ILE A 173 -0.24 -3.57 -0.91
N TYR A 174 -0.24 -4.49 -1.86
CA TYR A 174 -1.15 -5.62 -1.85
C TYR A 174 -1.08 -6.38 -0.50
N LYS A 175 -2.19 -6.69 0.18
CA LYS A 175 -3.60 -6.61 -0.25
C LYS A 175 -4.35 -5.36 0.25
N THR A 176 -4.21 -4.99 1.51
CA THR A 176 -4.88 -3.83 2.15
C THR A 176 -3.89 -2.96 2.92
N TYR A 177 -2.60 -3.05 2.58
CA TYR A 177 -1.56 -2.29 3.25
C TYR A 177 -1.53 -0.87 2.69
N VAL A 178 -1.46 0.11 3.59
CA VAL A 178 -1.24 1.51 3.28
C VAL A 178 0.11 1.92 3.82
N CYS A 179 0.97 2.43 2.93
CA CYS A 179 2.30 2.92 3.27
C CYS A 179 2.23 4.31 3.89
N LEU A 180 3.09 4.54 4.89
CA LEU A 180 3.37 5.84 5.51
C LEU A 180 4.32 6.71 4.66
N ALA A 181 5.02 6.08 3.72
CA ALA A 181 5.89 6.73 2.75
C ALA A 181 5.12 7.02 1.43
N PRO A 182 4.93 8.29 1.05
CA PRO A 182 4.56 8.67 -0.31
C PRO A 182 5.62 8.18 -1.29
N SER A 183 5.21 7.82 -2.50
CA SER A 183 6.06 7.38 -3.62
C SER A 183 7.09 8.41 -4.09
N HIS A 184 7.03 9.66 -3.62
CA HIS A 184 7.77 10.80 -4.20
C HIS A 184 8.54 11.65 -3.17
N ARG A 185 9.04 11.09 -2.06
CA ARG A 185 9.61 11.92 -0.98
C ARG A 185 11.03 12.46 -1.22
N LEU A 186 11.18 13.75 -0.90
CA LEU A 186 12.41 14.41 -0.46
C LEU A 186 12.59 14.22 1.07
N PRO A 187 13.84 14.24 1.60
CA PRO A 187 14.11 14.11 3.04
C PRO A 187 13.39 15.19 3.88
N GLY A 188 12.75 14.79 4.99
CA GLY A 188 12.17 15.71 5.99
C GLY A 188 10.66 15.95 5.90
N GLU A 189 9.97 15.48 4.86
CA GLU A 189 8.50 15.61 4.76
C GLU A 189 7.74 14.44 5.41
N PHE A 190 8.09 14.05 6.63
CA PHE A 190 7.32 13.06 7.39
C PHE A 190 6.14 13.77 8.07
N GLY A 191 4.91 13.37 7.73
CA GLY A 191 3.74 14.06 8.27
C GLY A 191 2.43 13.33 8.15
N PHE A 192 2.46 12.01 7.87
CA PHE A 192 1.27 11.17 7.94
C PHE A 192 1.34 10.25 9.15
N GLU A 193 0.21 10.06 9.79
CA GLU A 193 -0.01 9.06 10.82
C GLU A 193 -1.17 8.17 10.38
N LEU A 194 -1.09 6.88 10.68
CA LEU A 194 -2.13 5.91 10.39
C LEU A 194 -2.71 5.39 11.70
N ALA A 195 -4.02 5.25 11.80
CA ALA A 195 -4.65 4.61 12.94
C ALA A 195 -5.69 3.57 12.48
N PRO A 196 -5.40 2.26 12.62
CA PRO A 196 -6.39 1.22 12.32
C PRO A 196 -7.55 1.32 13.30
N THR A 197 -8.76 0.95 12.87
CA THR A 197 -9.97 1.00 13.72
C THR A 197 -10.87 -0.22 13.48
N PRO A 198 -11.68 -0.63 14.47
CA PRO A 198 -12.68 -1.68 14.29
C PRO A 198 -13.95 -1.19 13.57
N TRP A 199 -14.08 0.12 13.32
CA TRP A 199 -15.26 0.71 12.69
C TRP A 199 -15.47 0.20 11.27
N THR A 200 -16.75 0.13 10.88
CA THR A 200 -17.18 -0.36 9.56
C THR A 200 -17.98 0.68 8.79
N ASP A 201 -18.73 1.51 9.49
CA ASP A 201 -19.45 2.66 8.95
C ASP A 201 -18.67 3.96 9.28
N ILE A 202 -18.64 4.87 8.32
CA ILE A 202 -18.01 6.18 8.48
C ILE A 202 -18.71 7.01 9.57
N LYS A 203 -20.01 6.78 9.79
CA LYS A 203 -20.80 7.47 10.82
C LYS A 203 -20.36 7.14 12.25
N ASP A 204 -19.70 6.00 12.44
CA ASP A 204 -19.21 5.58 13.76
C ASP A 204 -17.84 6.20 14.10
N VAL A 205 -17.18 6.81 13.11
CA VAL A 205 -15.82 7.34 13.27
C VAL A 205 -15.83 8.54 14.20
N ASN A 206 -15.07 8.44 15.27
CA ASN A 206 -14.80 9.54 16.19
C ASN A 206 -13.29 9.70 16.38
N ILE A 207 -12.68 10.67 15.70
CA ILE A 207 -11.22 10.89 15.77
C ILE A 207 -10.71 11.27 17.18
N LYS A 208 -11.61 11.66 18.09
CA LYS A 208 -11.29 12.02 19.48
C LYS A 208 -11.43 10.84 20.44
N ASP A 209 -11.77 9.65 19.93
CA ASP A 209 -11.83 8.44 20.76
C ASP A 209 -10.44 8.14 21.36
N PRO A 210 -10.31 8.10 22.70
CA PRO A 210 -9.02 7.93 23.36
C PRO A 210 -8.38 6.56 23.13
N ARG A 211 -9.12 5.60 22.55
CA ARG A 211 -8.62 4.27 22.19
C ARG A 211 -7.87 4.26 20.87
N ILE A 212 -7.99 5.31 20.05
CA ILE A 212 -7.25 5.45 18.80
C ILE A 212 -5.75 5.56 19.09
N LYS A 213 -4.97 4.69 18.46
CA LYS A 213 -3.50 4.72 18.49
C LYS A 213 -2.99 5.13 17.10
N TRP A 214 -2.26 6.24 17.04
CA TRP A 214 -1.66 6.78 15.82
C TRP A 214 -0.24 6.24 15.64
N TYR A 215 0.03 5.68 14.46
CA TYR A 215 1.31 5.12 14.07
C TYR A 215 1.98 6.00 13.03
N ARG A 216 3.21 6.42 13.33
CA ARG A 216 4.10 7.11 12.40
C ARG A 216 5.10 6.14 11.81
N ASP A 217 5.81 6.58 10.77
CA ASP A 217 6.98 5.88 10.28
C ASP A 217 8.00 5.73 11.41
N ASP A 218 8.45 4.49 11.64
CA ASP A 218 9.37 4.13 12.72
C ASP A 218 10.18 2.91 12.30
N GLU A 219 11.38 3.17 11.78
CA GLU A 219 12.29 2.13 11.26
C GLU A 219 12.64 1.05 12.29
N LYS A 220 12.51 1.35 13.59
CA LYS A 220 12.85 0.42 14.67
C LYS A 220 11.65 -0.42 15.12
N ARG A 221 10.44 -0.14 14.61
CA ARG A 221 9.23 -0.85 15.03
C ARG A 221 9.25 -2.29 14.53
N GLU A 222 9.17 -3.23 15.47
CA GLU A 222 8.93 -4.63 15.17
C GLU A 222 7.49 -4.83 14.64
N ARG A 223 7.34 -5.79 13.72
CA ARG A 223 6.02 -6.13 13.20
C ARG A 223 5.16 -6.71 14.30
N VAL A 224 3.92 -6.23 14.41
CA VAL A 224 2.90 -6.83 15.28
C VAL A 224 1.62 -7.15 14.50
N PHE A 225 0.98 -8.25 14.89
CA PHE A 225 -0.34 -8.65 14.42
C PHE A 225 -1.30 -8.57 15.59
N ILE A 226 -2.39 -7.84 15.42
CA ILE A 226 -3.38 -7.60 16.48
C ILE A 226 -4.75 -8.01 15.94
N PRO A 227 -5.44 -8.96 16.57
CA PRO A 227 -6.84 -9.25 16.25
C PRO A 227 -7.69 -7.98 16.31
N ILE A 228 -8.58 -7.78 15.33
CA ILE A 228 -9.33 -6.53 15.17
C ILE A 228 -10.24 -6.23 16.38
N ASP A 229 -10.75 -7.27 17.03
CA ASP A 229 -11.56 -7.22 18.25
C ASP A 229 -10.75 -6.79 19.48
N LYS A 230 -9.43 -7.05 19.46
CA LYS A 230 -8.49 -6.68 20.52
C LYS A 230 -7.74 -5.37 20.28
N LEU A 231 -8.03 -4.68 19.17
CA LEU A 231 -7.27 -3.49 18.76
C LEU A 231 -7.28 -2.36 19.82
N TRP A 232 -8.34 -2.30 20.61
CA TRP A 232 -8.54 -1.31 21.67
C TRP A 232 -8.32 -1.86 23.08
N GLU A 233 -7.87 -3.10 23.20
CA GLU A 233 -7.40 -3.63 24.49
C GLU A 233 -6.08 -2.93 24.86
N LYS A 234 -5.87 -2.76 26.17
CA LYS A 234 -4.69 -2.08 26.73
C LYS A 234 -3.49 -2.99 26.76
#